data_AF-A0A1P8WUW6-F1
#
_entry.id   AF-A0A1P8WUW6-F1
#
_cell.length_a   1.000
_cell.length_b   1.000
_cell.length_c   1.000
_cell.angle_alpha   90.00
_cell.angle_beta   90.00
_cell.angle_gamma   90.00
#
_symmetry.space_group_name_H-M   'P 1'
#
loop_
_entity.id
_entity.type
_entity.pdbx_description
1 polymer ?
#
loop_
_entity_poly.entity_id
_entity_poly.type
_entity_poly.pdbx_seq_one_letter_code
_entity_poly.pdbx_strand_id
1 'polypeptide(L)'
;MTRILADLPDDDIKWLDQLAAEQGKSRAAILREAVRGYRAEMHPDTGKKWLEIGFGAWRDRTDIGDAVEWQRRERASWTRPWDDDYEDVKAEFPDLFDAEDDRQRQIHLDMLAGKYPEPKKPRAK
;
A
#
# COMPACT_ATOMS: atom_id res chain seq x y z
N MET A 1 -4.54 -16.84 -37.39
CA MET A 1 -4.75 -15.49 -37.97
C MET A 1 -5.89 -15.59 -38.95
N THR A 2 -6.89 -14.71 -38.84
CA THR A 2 -7.98 -14.58 -39.83
C THR A 2 -7.67 -13.41 -40.74
N ARG A 3 -8.02 -13.52 -42.03
CA ARG A 3 -7.92 -12.43 -43.00
C ARG A 3 -9.19 -11.58 -42.92
N ILE A 4 -9.01 -10.27 -42.90
CA ILE A 4 -10.10 -9.29 -42.92
C ILE A 4 -9.87 -8.34 -44.10
N LEU A 5 -10.95 -7.93 -44.76
CA LEU A 5 -10.95 -6.85 -45.73
C LEU A 5 -11.48 -5.61 -45.02
N ALA A 6 -10.77 -4.51 -45.17
CA ALA A 6 -11.15 -3.21 -44.63
C ALA A 6 -10.96 -2.18 -45.73
N ASP A 7 -11.99 -1.39 -45.97
CA ASP A 7 -11.93 -0.27 -46.90
C ASP A 7 -11.37 0.95 -46.15
N LEU A 8 -10.25 1.47 -46.65
CA LEU A 8 -9.63 2.69 -46.15
C LEU A 8 -9.47 3.67 -47.31
N PRO A 9 -9.65 4.99 -47.08
CA PRO A 9 -9.30 6.02 -48.03
C PRO A 9 -7.84 5.90 -48.50
N ASP A 10 -7.58 6.27 -49.76
CA ASP A 10 -6.22 6.21 -50.34
C ASP A 10 -5.19 7.03 -49.54
N ASP A 11 -5.62 8.15 -48.96
CA ASP A 11 -4.75 9.02 -48.17
C ASP A 11 -4.36 8.36 -46.82
N ASP A 12 -5.27 7.61 -46.20
CA ASP A 12 -4.98 6.85 -44.98
C ASP A 12 -4.01 5.69 -45.27
N ILE A 13 -4.12 5.07 -46.45
CA ILE A 13 -3.20 4.01 -46.90
C ILE A 13 -1.79 4.58 -47.08
N LYS A 14 -1.66 5.74 -47.75
CA LYS A 14 -0.36 6.41 -47.94
C LYS A 14 0.26 6.81 -46.61
N TRP A 15 -0.54 7.36 -45.70
CA TRP A 15 -0.09 7.73 -44.37
C TRP A 15 0.40 6.50 -43.58
N LEU A 16 -0.32 5.38 -43.63
CA LEU A 16 0.09 4.13 -42.98
C LEU A 16 1.39 3.57 -43.57
N ASP A 17 1.59 3.66 -44.88
CA ASP A 17 2.81 3.20 -45.54
C ASP A 17 4.02 4.08 -45.15
N GLN A 18 3.82 5.39 -45.06
CA GLN A 18 4.85 6.31 -44.55
C GLN A 18 5.21 5.99 -43.10
N LEU A 19 4.21 5.84 -42.23
CA LEU A 19 4.41 5.52 -40.82
C LEU A 19 5.11 4.16 -40.64
N ALA A 20 4.78 3.19 -41.49
CA ALA A 20 5.44 1.88 -41.53
C ALA A 20 6.92 1.99 -41.90
N ALA A 21 7.25 2.81 -42.90
CA ALA A 21 8.62 3.07 -43.32
C ALA A 21 9.43 3.78 -42.22
N GLU A 22 8.85 4.80 -41.59
CA GLU A 22 9.49 5.56 -40.50
C GLU A 22 9.80 4.67 -39.29
N GLN A 23 8.92 3.74 -38.94
CA GLN A 23 9.09 2.84 -37.79
C GLN A 23 9.82 1.53 -38.12
N GLY A 24 10.15 1.28 -39.40
CA GLY A 24 10.74 0.01 -39.85
C GLY A 24 9.82 -1.20 -39.64
N LYS A 25 8.51 -1.00 -39.62
CA LYS A 25 7.50 -2.04 -39.37
C LYS A 25 6.71 -2.34 -40.64
N SER A 26 6.04 -3.50 -40.68
CA SER A 26 5.04 -3.75 -41.72
C SER A 26 3.75 -2.99 -41.44
N ARG A 27 3.05 -2.52 -42.48
CA ARG A 27 1.72 -1.89 -42.36
C ARG A 27 0.74 -2.72 -41.51
N ALA A 28 0.76 -4.04 -41.68
CA ALA A 28 -0.08 -4.95 -40.91
C ALA A 28 0.30 -4.99 -39.40
N ALA A 29 1.57 -4.75 -39.05
CA ALA A 29 1.99 -4.65 -37.65
C ALA A 29 1.45 -3.37 -37.00
N ILE A 30 1.52 -2.23 -37.71
CA ILE A 30 0.93 -0.97 -37.26
C ILE A 30 -0.58 -1.11 -37.04
N LEU A 31 -1.30 -1.71 -38.00
CA LEU A 31 -2.73 -1.94 -37.84
C LEU A 31 -3.07 -2.84 -36.63
N ARG A 32 -2.26 -3.86 -36.35
CA ARG A 32 -2.45 -4.70 -35.14
C ARG A 32 -2.21 -3.92 -33.85
N GLU A 33 -1.20 -3.04 -33.83
CA GLU A 33 -0.92 -2.18 -32.68
C GLU A 33 -2.05 -1.15 -32.48
N ALA A 34 -2.53 -0.53 -33.55
CA ALA A 34 -3.66 0.40 -33.50
C ALA A 34 -4.93 -0.26 -32.96
N VAL A 35 -5.28 -1.46 -33.45
CA VAL A 35 -6.45 -2.22 -32.95
C VAL A 35 -6.27 -2.60 -31.47
N ARG A 36 -5.05 -2.97 -31.05
CA ARG A 36 -4.76 -3.25 -29.63
C ARG A 36 -4.91 -2.02 -28.75
N GLY A 37 -4.40 -0.87 -29.19
CA GLY A 37 -4.53 0.42 -28.50
C GLY A 37 -5.99 0.84 -28.38
N TYR A 38 -6.72 0.83 -29.50
CA TYR A 38 -8.15 1.15 -29.53
C TYR A 38 -8.96 0.24 -28.60
N ARG A 39 -8.65 -1.06 -28.56
CA ARG A 39 -9.31 -2.00 -27.64
C ARG A 39 -9.00 -1.67 -26.17
N ALA A 40 -7.77 -1.29 -25.85
CA ALA A 40 -7.41 -0.87 -24.48
C ALA A 40 -8.14 0.41 -24.05
N GLU A 41 -8.37 1.33 -24.98
CA GLU A 41 -9.14 2.57 -24.76
C GLU A 41 -10.65 2.30 -24.63
N MET A 42 -11.20 1.37 -25.41
CA MET A 42 -12.63 1.05 -25.47
C MET A 42 -13.12 0.06 -24.39
N HIS A 43 -12.24 -0.53 -23.59
CA HIS A 43 -12.65 -1.30 -22.41
C HIS A 43 -12.54 -0.42 -21.14
N PRO A 44 -13.58 0.35 -20.77
CA PRO A 44 -13.59 1.16 -19.54
C PRO A 44 -13.54 0.32 -18.25
N ASP A 45 -13.84 -0.98 -18.29
CA ASP A 45 -13.70 -1.89 -17.15
C ASP A 45 -12.22 -2.20 -16.80
N THR A 46 -11.30 -1.94 -17.73
CA THR A 46 -9.84 -1.99 -17.52
C THR A 46 -9.21 -0.61 -17.36
N GLY A 47 -9.96 0.44 -17.68
CA GLY A 47 -9.56 1.83 -17.50
C GLY A 47 -9.65 2.23 -16.04
N LYS A 48 -8.73 3.08 -15.61
CA LYS A 48 -8.58 3.66 -14.25
C LYS A 48 -9.81 4.41 -13.71
N LYS A 49 -11.00 4.25 -14.29
CA LYS A 49 -12.26 4.86 -13.89
C LYS A 49 -12.64 4.53 -12.44
N TRP A 50 -12.31 3.33 -11.97
CA TRP A 50 -12.47 2.99 -10.55
C TRP A 50 -11.53 3.78 -9.62
N LEU A 51 -10.35 4.20 -10.11
CA LEU A 51 -9.47 5.10 -9.35
C LEU A 51 -10.07 6.50 -9.25
N GLU A 52 -10.72 6.99 -10.30
CA GLU A 52 -11.45 8.27 -10.25
C GLU A 52 -12.63 8.22 -9.27
N ILE A 53 -13.32 7.08 -9.19
CA ILE A 53 -14.42 6.86 -8.23
C ILE A 53 -13.89 6.67 -6.80
N GLY A 54 -12.76 5.97 -6.63
CA GLY A 54 -12.18 5.68 -5.32
C GLY A 54 -11.40 6.85 -4.72
N PHE A 55 -10.82 7.72 -5.56
CA PHE A 55 -10.00 8.83 -5.11
C PHE A 55 -10.85 9.88 -4.37
N GLY A 56 -10.65 9.97 -3.06
CA GLY A 56 -11.40 10.89 -2.21
C GLY A 56 -12.76 10.39 -1.72
N ALA A 57 -13.13 9.14 -2.01
CA ALA A 57 -14.39 8.53 -1.52
C ALA A 57 -14.54 8.57 0.02
N TRP A 58 -13.43 8.72 0.74
CA TRP A 58 -13.37 8.75 2.20
C TRP A 58 -12.95 10.13 2.75
N ARG A 59 -12.73 11.14 1.90
CA ARG A 59 -12.21 12.46 2.30
C ARG A 59 -13.13 13.18 3.27
N ASP A 60 -14.43 13.15 2.99
CA ASP A 60 -15.43 13.94 3.71
C ASP A 60 -16.22 13.10 4.73
N ARG A 61 -15.80 11.84 4.95
CA ARG A 61 -16.41 10.98 5.96
C ARG A 61 -15.88 11.35 7.34
N THR A 62 -16.77 11.82 8.21
CA THR A 62 -16.47 12.18 9.60
C THR A 62 -16.86 11.10 10.59
N ASP A 63 -17.51 10.03 10.14
CA ASP A 63 -17.95 8.91 10.96
C ASP A 63 -16.84 7.87 11.20
N ILE A 64 -15.71 8.02 10.52
CA ILE A 64 -14.51 7.22 10.69
C ILE A 64 -13.46 8.16 11.28
N GLY A 65 -12.93 7.82 12.45
CA GLY A 65 -11.92 8.62 13.14
C GLY A 65 -10.62 8.77 12.33
N ASP A 66 -9.71 9.61 12.82
CA ASP A 66 -8.42 9.82 12.17
C ASP A 66 -7.60 8.52 12.14
N ALA A 67 -7.22 8.09 10.94
CA ALA A 67 -6.42 6.88 10.73
C ALA A 67 -5.02 6.99 11.37
N VAL A 68 -4.44 8.18 11.45
CA VAL A 68 -3.13 8.42 12.09
C VAL A 68 -3.26 8.31 13.60
N GLU A 69 -4.30 8.89 14.19
CA GLU A 69 -4.57 8.73 15.63
C GLU A 69 -4.80 7.26 15.99
N TRP A 70 -5.62 6.55 15.19
CA TRP A 70 -5.84 5.12 15.38
C TRP A 70 -4.53 4.32 15.27
N GLN A 71 -3.72 4.56 14.24
CA GLN A 71 -2.43 3.87 14.09
C GLN A 71 -1.44 4.18 15.22
N ARG A 72 -1.42 5.42 15.73
CA ARG A 72 -0.55 5.79 16.86
C ARG A 72 -0.95 5.02 18.11
N ARG A 73 -2.24 4.99 18.41
CA ARG A 73 -2.78 4.26 19.55
C ARG A 73 -2.55 2.75 19.43
N GLU A 74 -2.70 2.19 18.24
CA GLU A 74 -2.45 0.76 17.99
C GLU A 74 -0.96 0.41 18.12
N ARG A 75 -0.04 1.32 17.75
CA ARG A 75 1.39 1.09 18.03
C ARG A 75 1.70 1.18 19.52
N ALA A 76 1.07 2.13 20.21
CA ALA A 76 1.26 2.30 21.65
C ALA A 76 0.83 1.06 22.46
N SER A 77 -0.23 0.36 22.03
CA SER A 77 -0.64 -0.89 22.70
C SER A 77 0.34 -2.06 22.52
N TRP A 78 1.31 -1.92 21.60
CA TRP A 78 2.35 -2.91 21.35
C TRP A 78 3.67 -2.58 22.07
N THR A 79 3.77 -1.43 22.72
CA THR A 79 4.95 -1.03 23.50
C THR A 79 5.21 -2.04 24.61
N ARG A 80 6.48 -2.36 24.80
CA ARG A 80 6.94 -3.31 25.82
C ARG A 80 7.65 -2.58 26.95
N PRO A 81 7.65 -3.15 28.17
CA PRO A 81 8.32 -2.54 29.32
C PRO A 81 9.84 -2.31 29.15
N TRP A 82 10.48 -3.01 28.21
CA TRP A 82 11.90 -2.86 27.89
C TRP A 82 12.18 -1.97 26.67
N ASP A 83 11.15 -1.39 26.06
CA ASP A 83 11.34 -0.48 24.94
C ASP A 83 11.84 0.89 25.47
N ASP A 84 12.70 1.55 24.70
CA ASP A 84 13.34 2.80 25.11
C ASP A 84 12.33 3.95 25.26
N ASP A 85 11.26 3.93 24.46
CA ASP A 85 10.20 4.93 24.38
C ASP A 85 9.01 4.67 25.34
N TYR A 86 9.09 3.67 26.22
CA TYR A 86 7.99 3.29 27.13
C TYR A 86 7.40 4.48 27.91
N GLU A 87 8.24 5.35 28.47
CA GLU A 87 7.78 6.49 29.28
C GLU A 87 7.05 7.53 28.44
N ASP A 88 7.54 7.80 27.22
CA ASP A 88 6.94 8.76 26.30
C ASP A 88 5.58 8.25 25.80
N VAL A 89 5.49 6.96 25.44
CA VAL A 89 4.25 6.34 24.99
C VAL A 89 3.23 6.25 26.13
N LYS A 90 3.67 5.91 27.34
CA LYS A 90 2.79 5.89 28.52
C LYS A 90 2.27 7.28 28.89
N ALA A 91 3.08 8.31 28.71
CA ALA A 91 2.64 9.69 28.93
C ALA A 91 1.55 10.11 27.93
N GLU A 92 1.64 9.66 26.68
CA GLU A 92 0.65 9.94 25.63
C GLU A 92 -0.62 9.08 25.76
N PHE A 93 -0.50 7.80 26.12
CA PHE A 93 -1.60 6.83 26.19
C PHE A 93 -1.64 6.07 27.53
N PRO A 94 -1.86 6.76 28.67
CA PRO A 94 -1.77 6.14 30.00
C PRO A 94 -2.80 5.04 30.25
N ASP A 95 -3.90 5.03 29.49
CA ASP A 95 -4.97 4.05 29.61
C ASP A 95 -4.64 2.70 28.97
N LEU A 96 -3.56 2.62 28.19
CA LEU A 96 -3.09 1.38 27.57
C LEU A 96 -2.12 0.58 28.45
N PHE A 97 -1.66 1.15 29.56
CA PHE A 97 -0.68 0.53 30.45
C PHE A 97 -1.32 0.20 31.79
N ASP A 98 -1.00 -0.99 32.31
CA ASP A 98 -1.49 -1.41 33.61
C ASP A 98 -0.40 -1.44 34.69
N ALA A 99 -0.79 -1.84 35.90
CA ALA A 99 0.12 -1.90 37.05
C ALA A 99 1.19 -2.99 36.89
N GLU A 100 0.95 -4.04 36.09
CA GLU A 100 1.95 -5.07 35.82
C GLU A 100 2.98 -4.57 34.81
N ASP A 101 2.57 -3.81 33.78
CA ASP A 101 3.51 -3.17 32.86
C ASP A 101 4.51 -2.27 33.59
N ASP A 102 4.01 -1.46 34.53
CA ASP A 102 4.83 -0.58 35.37
C ASP A 102 5.81 -1.35 36.26
N ARG A 103 5.35 -2.47 36.81
CA ARG A 103 6.19 -3.35 37.60
C ARG A 103 7.30 -3.97 36.74
N GLN A 104 6.98 -4.42 35.53
CA GLN A 104 7.96 -4.98 34.61
C GLN A 104 8.95 -3.92 34.12
N ARG A 105 8.49 -2.68 33.91
CA ARG A 105 9.35 -1.54 33.57
C ARG A 105 10.36 -1.30 34.68
N GLN A 106 9.92 -1.28 35.93
CA GLN A 106 10.81 -1.11 37.07
C GLN A 106 11.85 -2.23 37.16
N ILE A 107 11.45 -3.49 36.96
CA ILE A 107 12.38 -4.63 36.94
C ILE A 107 13.40 -4.46 35.81
N HIS A 108 12.98 -4.01 34.62
CA HIS A 108 13.88 -3.74 33.51
C HIS A 108 14.92 -2.67 33.84
N LEU A 109 14.49 -1.54 34.41
CA LEU A 109 15.39 -0.47 34.86
C LEU A 109 16.37 -0.95 35.94
N ASP A 110 15.91 -1.77 36.89
CA ASP A 110 16.77 -2.39 37.90
C ASP A 110 17.83 -3.31 37.27
N MET A 111 17.45 -4.11 36.27
CA MET A 111 18.39 -4.96 35.51
C MET A 111 19.43 -4.13 34.74
N LEU A 112 19.02 -3.03 34.11
CA LEU A 112 19.96 -2.08 33.47
C LEU A 112 20.94 -1.47 34.49
N ALA A 113 20.48 -1.25 35.72
CA ALA A 113 21.31 -0.81 36.84
C ALA A 113 22.14 -1.95 37.49
N GLY A 114 22.10 -3.17 36.94
CA GLY A 114 22.85 -4.33 37.42
C GLY A 114 22.22 -5.10 38.59
N LYS A 115 20.98 -4.75 38.98
CA LYS A 115 20.22 -5.45 40.02
C LYS A 115 19.28 -6.47 39.38
N TYR A 116 19.72 -7.71 39.33
CA TYR A 116 18.94 -8.79 38.72
C TYR A 116 17.97 -9.42 39.72
N PRO A 117 16.72 -9.73 39.32
CA PRO A 117 15.79 -10.49 40.15
C PRO A 117 16.30 -11.92 40.39
N GLU A 118 15.87 -12.54 41.49
CA GLU A 118 16.24 -13.92 41.78
C GLU A 118 15.76 -14.86 40.66
N PRO A 119 16.62 -15.76 40.15
CA PRO A 119 16.23 -16.70 39.12
C PRO A 119 15.14 -17.64 39.65
N LYS A 120 13.98 -17.69 38.97
CA LYS A 120 12.97 -18.71 39.22
C LYS A 120 13.56 -20.07 38.84
N LYS A 121 14.03 -20.85 39.81
CA LYS A 121 14.38 -22.25 39.58
C LYS A 121 13.16 -22.96 38.99
N PRO A 122 13.30 -23.76 37.92
CA PRO A 122 12.19 -24.58 37.46
C PRO A 122 11.74 -25.46 38.63
N ARG A 123 10.44 -25.50 38.91
CA ARG A 123 9.88 -26.45 39.89
C ARG A 123 10.36 -27.85 39.47
N ALA A 124 11.08 -28.54 40.35
CA ALA A 124 11.39 -29.94 40.15
C ALA A 124 10.08 -30.69 39.89
N LYS A 125 10.04 -31.48 38.81
CA LYS A 125 8.91 -32.32 38.44
C LYS A 125 8.64 -33.39 39.51
#